data_AF-A0A4Q3UFH0-F1
#
_entry.id   AF-A0A4Q3UFH0-F1
#
_cell.length_a   1.000
_cell.length_b   1.000
_cell.length_c   1.000
_cell.angle_alpha   90.00
_cell.angle_beta   90.00
_cell.angle_gamma   90.00
#
_symmetry.space_group_name_H-M   'P 1'
#
loop_
_entity.id
_entity.type
_entity.pdbx_description
1 polymer ?
#
loop_
_entity_poly.entity_id
_entity_poly.type
_entity_poly.pdbx_seq_one_letter_code
_entity_poly.pdbx_strand_id
1 'polypeptide(L)'
;MGQVDRTVFKHSWEEAIAILRADPAHQQLIHDAYLTADLNENSRRFHASNEFAEVLRLLKFHAPAARDVLDIPGGNGIATSAFARAGFNVTTVEPDPSASVGRGAIASVLAHAGLSAEIVNA
;
A
#
# COMPACT_ATOMS: atom_id res chain seq x y z
N MET A 1 -6.48 -33.93 0.20
CA MET A 1 -6.11 -32.53 0.48
C MET A 1 -4.70 -32.54 1.03
N GLY A 2 -3.72 -32.12 0.22
CA GLY A 2 -2.32 -32.10 0.63
C GLY A 2 -2.08 -30.98 1.64
N GLN A 3 -1.43 -31.32 2.74
CA GLN A 3 -0.97 -30.36 3.74
C GLN A 3 0.06 -29.45 3.07
N VAL A 4 -0.31 -28.19 2.85
CA VAL A 4 0.61 -27.17 2.33
C VAL A 4 1.66 -26.95 3.41
N ASP A 5 2.90 -27.33 3.13
CA ASP A 5 4.05 -27.03 3.98
C ASP A 5 4.22 -25.50 3.99
N ARG A 6 3.74 -24.87 5.08
CA ARG A 6 3.87 -23.42 5.25
C ARG A 6 5.29 -23.16 5.72
N THR A 7 6.14 -22.69 4.83
CA THR A 7 7.44 -22.12 5.19
C THR A 7 7.23 -21.12 6.32
N VAL A 8 7.76 -21.43 7.50
CA VAL A 8 7.75 -20.51 8.63
C VAL A 8 8.90 -19.54 8.44
N PHE A 9 8.58 -18.31 8.03
CA PHE A 9 9.57 -17.24 7.97
C PHE A 9 9.93 -16.82 9.40
N LYS A 10 11.23 -16.58 9.63
CA LYS A 10 11.74 -16.15 10.94
C LYS A 10 11.18 -14.79 11.37
N HIS A 11 10.87 -13.93 10.40
CA HIS A 11 10.42 -12.56 10.61
C HIS A 11 9.06 -12.35 9.98
N SER A 12 8.19 -11.59 10.65
CA SER A 12 7.00 -11.03 10.02
C SER A 12 7.39 -10.01 8.95
N TRP A 13 6.42 -9.62 8.11
CA TRP A 13 6.65 -8.56 7.12
C TRP A 13 7.02 -7.24 7.80
N GLU A 14 6.28 -6.84 8.85
CA GLU A 14 6.58 -5.64 9.63
C GLU A 14 7.99 -5.68 10.25
N GLU A 15 8.41 -6.82 10.81
CA GLU A 15 9.75 -6.99 11.38
C GLU A 15 10.84 -6.86 10.32
N ALA A 16 10.65 -7.47 9.15
CA ALA A 16 11.60 -7.33 8.04
C ALA A 16 11.75 -5.87 7.61
N ILE A 17 10.64 -5.13 7.49
CA ILE A 17 10.68 -3.70 7.15
C ILE A 17 11.32 -2.87 8.27
N ALA A 18 11.06 -3.19 9.54
CA ALA A 18 11.70 -2.50 10.66
C ALA A 18 13.23 -2.71 10.66
N ILE A 19 13.70 -3.93 10.37
CA ILE A 19 15.13 -4.24 10.25
C ILE A 19 15.76 -3.42 9.11
N LEU A 20 15.13 -3.41 7.93
CA LEU A 20 15.66 -2.69 6.77
C LEU A 20 15.62 -1.16 6.95
N ARG A 21 14.62 -0.62 7.65
CA ARG A 21 14.56 0.80 8.03
C ARG A 21 15.69 1.19 8.99
N ALA A 22 16.14 0.27 9.84
CA ALA A 22 17.24 0.52 10.77
C ALA A 22 18.63 0.37 10.15
N ASP A 23 18.73 -0.28 8.99
CA ASP A 23 19.99 -0.51 8.29
C ASP A 23 20.35 0.68 7.37
N PRO A 24 21.46 1.41 7.62
CA PRO A 24 21.91 2.50 6.77
C PRO A 24 22.15 2.09 5.31
N ALA A 25 22.52 0.83 5.05
CA ALA A 25 22.77 0.34 3.70
C ALA A 25 21.50 0.22 2.85
N HIS A 26 20.32 0.14 3.48
CA HIS A 26 19.04 -0.11 2.81
C HIS A 26 18.11 1.11 2.78
N GLN A 27 18.58 2.29 3.22
CA GLN A 27 17.74 3.50 3.27
C GLN A 27 17.17 3.89 1.90
N GLN A 28 18.00 3.80 0.85
CA GLN A 28 17.56 4.10 -0.51
C GLN A 28 16.48 3.12 -0.99
N LEU A 29 16.68 1.83 -0.74
CA LEU A 29 15.69 0.79 -1.05
C LEU A 29 14.36 1.06 -0.35
N ILE A 30 14.39 1.34 0.94
CA ILE A 30 13.20 1.64 1.75
C ILE A 30 12.47 2.89 1.23
N HIS A 31 13.22 3.92 0.86
CA HIS A 31 12.68 5.15 0.31
C HIS A 31 12.03 4.94 -1.06
N ASP A 32 12.72 4.25 -1.97
CA ASP A 32 12.25 4.02 -3.34
C ASP A 32 11.07 3.04 -3.38
N ALA A 33 11.01 2.12 -2.41
CA ALA A 33 9.87 1.22 -2.23
C ALA A 33 8.68 1.86 -1.49
N TYR A 34 8.76 3.14 -1.11
CA TYR A 34 7.73 3.84 -0.31
C TYR A 34 7.43 3.15 1.03
N LEU A 35 8.45 2.59 1.65
CA LEU A 35 8.37 1.84 2.91
C LEU A 35 9.05 2.59 4.05
N THR A 36 9.29 3.90 3.94
CA THR A 36 9.81 4.69 5.07
C THR A 36 8.83 4.69 6.25
N ALA A 37 9.26 5.12 7.44
CA ALA A 37 8.36 5.24 8.59
C ALA A 37 7.31 6.35 8.41
N ASP A 38 7.53 7.31 7.51
CA ASP A 38 6.57 8.38 7.23
C ASP A 38 5.57 7.91 6.15
N LEU A 39 4.46 7.34 6.60
CA LEU A 39 3.40 6.80 5.75
C LEU A 39 2.76 7.86 4.85
N ASN A 40 2.61 9.09 5.37
CA ASN A 40 1.97 10.17 4.64
C ASN A 40 2.88 10.66 3.51
N GLU A 41 4.18 10.78 3.79
CA GLU A 41 5.17 11.12 2.78
C GLU A 41 5.30 10.01 1.72
N ASN A 42 5.29 8.74 2.11
CA ASN A 42 5.25 7.61 1.17
C ASN A 42 4.05 7.71 0.22
N SER A 43 2.85 7.95 0.76
CA SER A 43 1.61 8.10 -0.02
C SER A 43 1.67 9.31 -0.95
N ARG A 44 2.16 10.46 -0.46
CA ARG A 44 2.32 11.67 -1.25
C ARG A 44 3.28 11.45 -2.43
N ARG A 45 4.43 10.82 -2.18
CA ARG A 45 5.43 10.51 -3.21
C ARG A 45 4.88 9.56 -4.25
N PHE A 46 4.20 8.48 -3.83
CA PHE A 46 3.63 7.52 -4.76
C PHE A 46 2.57 8.16 -5.66
N HIS A 47 1.66 8.96 -5.10
CA HIS A 47 0.67 9.69 -5.90
C HIS A 47 1.33 10.65 -6.92
N ALA A 48 2.39 11.35 -6.53
CA ALA A 48 3.12 12.27 -7.39
C ALA A 48 4.09 11.57 -8.37
N SER A 49 4.22 10.24 -8.31
CA SER A 49 5.20 9.49 -9.08
C SER A 49 4.78 9.31 -10.55
N ASN A 50 5.77 9.06 -11.40
CA ASN A 50 5.54 8.62 -12.78
C ASN A 50 4.90 7.23 -12.84
N GLU A 51 5.14 6.39 -11.84
CA GLU A 51 4.55 5.05 -11.74
C GLU A 51 3.02 5.14 -11.65
N PHE A 52 2.51 5.96 -10.73
CA PHE A 52 1.08 6.14 -10.59
C PHE A 52 0.44 6.90 -11.75
N ALA A 53 1.14 7.90 -12.30
CA ALA A 53 0.67 8.62 -13.49
C ALA A 53 0.48 7.67 -14.68
N GLU A 54 1.41 6.71 -14.87
CA GLU A 54 1.31 5.70 -15.92
C GLU A 54 0.17 4.71 -15.67
N VAL A 55 -0.05 4.30 -14.41
CA VAL A 55 -1.20 3.48 -14.02
C VAL A 55 -2.52 4.16 -14.41
N LEU A 56 -2.67 5.46 -14.12
CA LEU A 56 -3.86 6.22 -14.53
C LEU A 56 -4.01 6.30 -16.05
N ARG A 57 -2.90 6.46 -16.78
CA ARG A 57 -2.90 6.46 -18.26
C ARG A 57 -3.41 5.13 -18.81
N LEU A 58 -2.92 4.01 -18.28
CA LEU A 58 -3.33 2.66 -18.67
C LEU A 58 -4.79 2.39 -18.33
N LEU A 59 -5.25 2.78 -17.14
CA LEU A 59 -6.66 2.66 -16.76
C LEU A 59 -7.57 3.46 -17.68
N LYS A 60 -7.22 4.71 -18.01
CA LYS A 60 -7.99 5.52 -18.96
C LYS A 60 -8.04 4.89 -20.35
N PHE A 61 -6.97 4.23 -20.78
CA PHE A 61 -6.91 3.59 -22.09
C PHE A 61 -7.74 2.31 -22.14
N HIS A 62 -7.60 1.43 -21.15
CA HIS A 62 -8.25 0.11 -21.15
C HIS A 62 -9.66 0.10 -20.55
N ALA A 63 -9.93 0.99 -19.60
CA ALA A 63 -11.19 1.06 -18.86
C ALA A 63 -11.60 2.52 -18.57
N PRO A 64 -11.86 3.36 -19.60
CA PRO A 64 -12.11 4.79 -19.46
C PRO A 64 -13.30 5.16 -18.57
N ALA A 65 -14.23 4.23 -18.36
CA ALA A 65 -15.42 4.40 -17.53
C ALA A 65 -15.30 3.77 -16.13
N ALA A 66 -14.15 3.16 -15.78
CA ALA A 66 -13.95 2.56 -14.48
C ALA A 66 -14.07 3.61 -13.36
N ARG A 67 -14.77 3.23 -12.30
CA ARG A 67 -14.98 4.04 -11.10
C ARG A 67 -14.53 3.32 -9.84
N ASP A 68 -14.68 2.00 -9.81
CA ASP A 68 -14.35 1.16 -8.68
C ASP A 68 -12.99 0.46 -8.91
N VAL A 69 -12.15 0.46 -7.89
CA VAL A 69 -10.81 -0.15 -7.90
C VAL A 69 -10.68 -1.11 -6.73
N LEU A 70 -10.20 -2.31 -7.01
CA LEU A 70 -9.79 -3.28 -6.00
C LEU A 70 -8.27 -3.24 -5.85
N ASP A 71 -7.79 -2.94 -4.64
CA ASP A 71 -6.36 -2.94 -4.28
C ASP A 71 -6.04 -4.17 -3.42
N ILE A 72 -5.17 -5.06 -3.91
CA ILE A 72 -4.86 -6.33 -3.24
C ILE A 72 -3.42 -6.81 -3.54
N PRO A 73 -2.57 -7.02 -2.52
CA PRO A 73 -2.74 -6.62 -1.12
C PRO A 73 -2.59 -5.10 -0.93
N GLY A 74 -3.27 -4.54 0.06
CA GLY A 74 -3.27 -3.09 0.34
C GLY A 74 -1.99 -2.56 1.00
N GLY A 75 -1.21 -3.41 1.68
CA GLY A 75 0.06 -3.05 2.30
C GLY A 75 -0.04 -1.84 3.23
N ASN A 76 0.83 -0.84 3.04
CA ASN A 76 0.79 0.40 3.82
C ASN A 76 -0.18 1.47 3.28
N GLY A 77 -0.91 1.17 2.20
CA GLY A 77 -1.99 2.03 1.69
C GLY A 77 -1.58 3.12 0.69
N ILE A 78 -0.34 3.12 0.16
CA ILE A 78 0.07 4.13 -0.82
C ILE A 78 -0.82 4.14 -2.08
N ALA A 79 -1.14 2.95 -2.62
CA ALA A 79 -1.95 2.81 -3.82
C ALA A 79 -3.42 3.09 -3.52
N THR A 80 -3.96 2.49 -2.45
CA THR A 80 -5.31 2.78 -1.95
C THR A 80 -5.57 4.29 -1.83
N SER A 81 -4.68 5.01 -1.15
CA SER A 81 -4.77 6.46 -0.97
C SER A 81 -4.65 7.22 -2.28
N ALA A 82 -3.70 6.85 -3.15
CA ALA A 82 -3.51 7.51 -4.44
C ALA A 82 -4.74 7.36 -5.36
N PHE A 83 -5.36 6.17 -5.41
CA PHE A 83 -6.61 5.95 -6.15
C PHE A 83 -7.79 6.72 -5.56
N ALA A 84 -7.97 6.69 -4.23
CA ALA A 84 -9.03 7.46 -3.58
C ALA A 84 -8.88 8.96 -3.87
N ARG A 85 -7.65 9.48 -3.85
CA ARG A 85 -7.35 10.88 -4.17
C ARG A 85 -7.56 11.23 -5.65
N ALA A 86 -7.40 10.26 -6.54
CA ALA A 86 -7.74 10.38 -7.96
C ALA A 86 -9.25 10.28 -8.23
N GLY A 87 -10.09 10.08 -7.20
CA GLY A 87 -11.54 10.07 -7.29
C GLY A 87 -12.17 8.72 -7.62
N PHE A 88 -11.43 7.62 -7.43
CA PHE A 88 -11.97 6.26 -7.52
C PHE A 88 -12.63 5.85 -6.20
N ASN A 89 -13.64 4.99 -6.29
CA ASN A 89 -14.14 4.24 -5.16
C ASN A 89 -13.19 3.05 -4.95
N VAL A 90 -12.53 2.99 -3.81
CA VAL A 90 -11.51 1.96 -3.56
C VAL A 90 -11.99 0.97 -2.52
N THR A 91 -11.88 -0.32 -2.84
CA THR A 91 -11.92 -1.41 -1.86
C THR A 91 -10.51 -1.99 -1.77
N THR A 92 -9.96 -2.09 -0.57
CA THR A 92 -8.61 -2.62 -0.33
C THR A 92 -8.67 -3.83 0.59
N VAL A 93 -7.86 -4.84 0.29
CA VAL A 93 -7.82 -6.10 1.03
C VAL A 93 -6.45 -6.24 1.68
N GLU A 94 -6.43 -6.28 3.01
CA GLU A 94 -5.19 -6.43 3.78
C GLU A 94 -5.44 -7.15 5.11
N PRO A 95 -4.95 -8.39 5.28
CA PRO A 95 -5.10 -9.14 6.53
C PRO A 95 -4.24 -8.58 7.67
N ASP A 96 -3.07 -8.01 7.38
CA ASP A 96 -2.10 -7.64 8.41
C ASP A 96 -2.63 -6.44 9.22
N PRO A 97 -2.86 -6.57 10.55
CA PRO A 97 -3.34 -5.48 11.38
C PRO A 97 -2.35 -4.32 11.57
N SER A 98 -1.12 -4.48 11.12
CA SER A 98 0.00 -3.56 11.36
C SER A 98 -0.34 -2.10 11.12
N ALA A 99 0.07 -1.25 12.06
CA ALA A 99 0.02 0.21 11.92
C ALA A 99 1.13 0.77 11.01
N SER A 100 2.08 -0.07 10.59
CA SER A 100 3.27 0.31 9.81
C SER A 100 3.20 -0.14 8.35
N VAL A 101 2.68 -1.35 8.10
CA VAL A 101 2.68 -1.97 6.75
C VAL A 101 1.41 -2.75 6.40
N GLY A 102 0.34 -2.58 7.17
CA GLY A 102 -0.92 -3.29 6.99
C GLY A 102 -2.15 -2.38 7.08
N ARG A 103 -3.34 -2.95 7.32
CA ARG A 103 -4.60 -2.20 7.32
C ARG A 103 -4.66 -1.07 8.36
N GLY A 104 -3.87 -1.14 9.43
CA GLY A 104 -3.71 -0.04 10.38
C GLY A 104 -3.00 1.16 9.75
N ALA A 105 -1.96 0.91 8.95
CA ALA A 105 -1.28 1.94 8.15
C ALA A 105 -2.23 2.55 7.11
N ILE A 106 -2.98 1.72 6.38
CA ILE A 106 -4.00 2.17 5.41
C ILE A 106 -4.99 3.13 6.07
N ALA A 107 -5.60 2.72 7.19
CA ALA A 107 -6.57 3.53 7.91
C ALA A 107 -5.96 4.87 8.37
N SER A 108 -4.71 4.87 8.85
CA SER A 108 -4.01 6.08 9.25
C SER A 108 -3.76 7.05 8.08
N VAL A 109 -3.31 6.54 6.93
CA VAL A 109 -3.05 7.36 5.73
C VAL A 109 -4.33 7.98 5.20
N LEU A 110 -5.42 7.20 5.10
CA LEU A 110 -6.71 7.69 4.64
C LEU A 110 -7.27 8.76 5.57
N ALA A 111 -7.24 8.51 6.88
CA ALA A 111 -7.71 9.48 7.88
C ALA A 111 -6.92 10.79 7.84
N HIS A 112 -5.58 10.71 7.72
CA HIS A 112 -4.72 11.88 7.62
C HIS A 112 -5.01 12.72 6.35
N ALA A 113 -5.29 12.06 5.22
CA ALA A 113 -5.58 12.72 3.95
C ALA A 113 -7.04 13.17 3.80
N GLY A 114 -7.92 12.83 4.75
CA GLY A 114 -9.37 13.08 4.63
C GLY A 114 -10.03 12.27 3.51
N LEU A 115 -9.51 11.07 3.23
CA LEU A 115 -9.97 10.16 2.19
C LEU A 115 -10.74 8.98 2.78
N SER A 116 -11.51 8.30 1.95
CA SER A 116 -12.25 7.09 2.32
C SER A 116 -11.99 5.95 1.34
N ALA A 117 -11.84 4.74 1.86
CA ALA A 117 -11.86 3.48 1.11
C ALA A 117 -12.51 2.40 1.99
N GLU A 118 -13.08 1.38 1.36
CA GLU A 118 -13.52 0.17 2.08
C GLU A 118 -12.30 -0.71 2.38
N ILE A 119 -12.09 -1.05 3.65
CA ILE A 119 -10.97 -1.89 4.09
C ILE A 119 -11.51 -3.26 4.50
N VAL A 120 -11.08 -4.31 3.79
CA VAL A 120 -11.48 -5.70 4.01
C VAL A 120 -10.35 -6.48 4.67
N ASN A 121 -10.68 -7.19 5.74
CA ASN A 121 -9.82 -8.17 6.39
C ASN A 121 -10.15 -9.56 5.84
N ALA A 122 -9.23 -10.20 5.11
CA ALA A 122 -9.44 -11.49 4.44
C ALA A 122 -8.21 -12.41 4.56
#